data_AF-A0A1E4JEC3-F1
#
_entry.id   AF-A0A1E4JEC3-F1
#
_cell.length_a   1.000
_cell.length_b   1.000
_cell.length_c   1.000
_cell.angle_alpha   90.00
_cell.angle_beta   90.00
_cell.angle_gamma   90.00
#
_symmetry.space_group_name_H-M   'P 1'
#
loop_
_entity.id
_entity.type
_entity.pdbx_description
1 polymer ?
#
loop_
_entity_poly.entity_id
_entity_poly.type
_entity_poly.pdbx_seq_one_letter_code
_entity_poly.pdbx_strand_id
1 'polypeptide(L)'
;MTGYRSSSGRAASARPPLDSAAAERLALFYVGRYATTRARLRDYLHRKLRERGAGAPPPDVDAIVSRMAALGYVDDASFAAARAAGLQRRGYGARRIGQALRGAGIDEEDAAAAQDGISEGGWDAAIAFARRRRIGPFAAAPADPDQRRRALGALMRAGHSLADARRIVSAPPGTIPERDG
;
A
#
# COMPACT_ATOMS: atom_id res chain seq x y z
N MET A 1 55.39 -30.36 20.02
CA MET A 1 54.12 -31.03 19.66
C MET A 1 53.00 -30.22 20.28
N THR A 2 52.53 -29.19 19.56
CA THR A 2 51.68 -28.11 20.07
C THR A 2 50.21 -28.50 19.87
N GLY A 3 49.49 -28.75 20.98
CA GLY A 3 48.09 -29.12 20.96
C GLY A 3 47.20 -27.95 20.52
N TYR A 4 46.50 -28.12 19.41
CA TYR A 4 45.48 -27.21 18.92
C TYR A 4 44.26 -27.27 19.83
N ARG A 5 43.96 -26.17 20.52
CA ARG A 5 42.76 -26.04 21.37
C ARG A 5 41.58 -25.77 20.44
N SER A 6 40.81 -26.80 20.10
CA SER A 6 39.57 -26.68 19.34
C SER A 6 38.61 -25.72 20.04
N SER A 7 38.35 -24.56 19.43
CA SER A 7 37.25 -23.70 19.85
C SER A 7 35.94 -24.40 19.47
N SER A 8 35.21 -24.87 20.48
CA SER A 8 33.83 -25.30 20.28
C SER A 8 33.02 -24.10 19.79
N GLY A 9 32.65 -24.12 18.50
CA GLY A 9 31.68 -23.19 17.97
C GLY A 9 30.40 -23.30 18.79
N ARG A 10 29.98 -22.19 19.42
CA ARG A 10 28.65 -22.10 20.02
C ARG A 10 27.65 -22.42 18.90
N ALA A 11 27.03 -23.60 18.95
CA ALA A 11 25.86 -23.90 18.17
C ALA A 11 24.89 -22.74 18.38
N ALA A 12 24.53 -22.05 17.30
CA ALA A 12 23.52 -21.01 17.37
C ALA A 12 22.26 -21.69 17.91
N SER A 13 21.95 -21.45 19.19
CA SER A 13 20.75 -21.97 19.85
C SER A 13 19.57 -21.64 18.95
N ALA A 14 18.99 -22.68 18.32
CA ALA A 14 17.79 -22.53 17.54
C ALA A 14 16.77 -21.83 18.43
N ARG A 15 16.23 -20.69 17.96
CA ARG A 15 15.25 -19.93 18.74
C ARG A 15 14.09 -20.87 19.08
N PRO A 16 13.57 -20.84 20.33
CA PRO A 16 12.47 -21.70 20.70
C PRO A 16 11.25 -21.46 19.78
N PRO A 17 10.41 -22.49 19.55
CA PRO A 17 9.16 -22.34 18.83
C PRO A 17 8.28 -21.24 19.42
N LEU A 18 7.45 -20.62 18.58
CA LEU A 18 6.58 -19.53 19.03
C LEU A 18 5.35 -20.07 19.72
N ASP A 19 5.24 -19.83 21.02
CA ASP A 19 3.99 -19.91 21.78
C ASP A 19 3.14 -18.62 21.59
N SER A 20 1.92 -18.63 22.13
CA SER A 20 0.98 -17.51 21.98
C SER A 20 1.55 -16.21 22.55
N ALA A 21 2.21 -16.26 23.71
CA ALA A 21 2.78 -15.08 24.35
C ALA A 21 3.94 -14.49 23.53
N ALA A 22 4.77 -15.32 22.90
CA ALA A 22 5.83 -14.89 22.01
C ALA A 22 5.28 -14.29 20.70
N ALA A 23 4.23 -14.89 20.14
CA ALA A 23 3.54 -14.36 18.96
C ALA A 23 2.88 -13.00 19.26
N GLU A 24 2.24 -12.83 20.42
CA GLU A 24 1.67 -11.55 20.87
C GLU A 24 2.75 -10.47 21.05
N ARG A 25 3.88 -10.80 21.68
CA ARG A 25 5.00 -9.85 21.80
C ARG A 25 5.54 -9.42 20.44
N LEU A 26 5.63 -10.34 19.48
CA LEU A 26 6.02 -10.01 18.11
C LEU A 26 4.99 -9.11 17.42
N ALA A 27 3.70 -9.39 17.61
CA ALA A 27 2.62 -8.56 17.08
C ALA A 27 2.70 -7.14 17.64
N LEU A 28 2.80 -6.99 18.96
CA LEU A 28 2.90 -5.70 19.64
C LEU A 28 4.11 -4.90 19.17
N PHE A 29 5.27 -5.55 19.06
CA PHE A 29 6.47 -4.90 18.52
C PHE A 29 6.28 -4.45 17.07
N TYR A 30 5.62 -5.27 16.24
CA TYR A 30 5.37 -4.96 14.84
C TYR A 30 4.43 -3.76 14.66
N VAL A 31 3.28 -3.77 15.34
CA VAL A 31 2.29 -2.67 15.26
C VAL A 31 2.81 -1.38 15.91
N GLY A 32 3.64 -1.47 16.95
CA GLY A 32 4.29 -0.30 17.54
C GLY A 32 5.33 0.37 16.64
N ARG A 33 5.80 -0.31 15.59
CA ARG A 33 6.83 0.20 14.66
C ARG A 33 6.29 0.56 13.28
N TYR A 34 5.23 -0.09 12.83
CA TYR A 34 4.75 0.01 11.45
C TYR A 34 3.26 0.30 11.41
N ALA A 35 2.87 1.29 10.61
CA ALA A 35 1.50 1.39 10.13
C ALA A 35 1.21 0.16 9.23
N THR A 36 0.34 -0.72 9.71
CA THR A 36 0.03 -2.02 9.07
C THR A 36 -1.47 -2.22 8.99
N THR A 37 -1.87 -3.27 8.27
CA THR A 37 -3.24 -3.77 8.23
C THR A 37 -3.37 -5.10 8.97
N ARG A 38 -4.60 -5.54 9.25
CA ARG A 38 -4.88 -6.86 9.85
C ARG A 38 -4.31 -7.97 9.00
N ALA A 39 -4.54 -7.92 7.68
CA ALA A 39 -4.01 -8.91 6.74
C ALA A 39 -2.48 -9.00 6.75
N ARG A 40 -1.78 -7.86 6.75
CA ARG A 40 -0.31 -7.84 6.78
C ARG A 40 0.25 -8.32 8.11
N LEU A 41 -0.40 -8.01 9.22
CA LEU A 41 0.00 -8.52 10.52
C LEU A 41 -0.17 -10.05 10.58
N ARG A 42 -1.28 -10.57 10.05
CA ARG A 42 -1.51 -12.01 9.91
C ARG A 42 -0.42 -12.68 9.08
N ASP A 43 -0.11 -12.14 7.89
CA ASP A 43 0.95 -12.65 7.02
C ASP A 43 2.32 -12.64 7.70
N TYR A 44 2.60 -11.56 8.44
CA TYR A 44 3.82 -11.42 9.23
C TYR A 44 3.92 -12.53 10.29
N LEU A 45 2.86 -12.77 11.07
CA LEU A 45 2.85 -13.78 12.13
C LEU A 45 2.94 -15.20 11.56
N HIS A 46 2.19 -15.54 10.51
CA HIS A 46 2.30 -16.84 9.86
C HIS A 46 3.68 -17.08 9.27
N ARG A 47 4.30 -16.06 8.67
CA ARG A 47 5.68 -16.17 8.21
C ARG A 47 6.63 -16.46 9.38
N LYS A 48 6.45 -15.80 10.52
CA LYS A 48 7.29 -16.06 11.72
C LYS A 48 7.08 -17.45 12.29
N LEU A 49 5.86 -17.98 12.24
CA LEU A 49 5.57 -19.37 12.60
C LEU A 49 6.25 -20.36 11.65
N ARG A 50 6.25 -20.11 10.33
CA ARG A 50 6.99 -20.95 9.36
C ARG A 50 8.50 -20.91 9.58
N GLU A 51 9.04 -19.74 9.94
CA GLU A 51 10.49 -19.56 10.16
C GLU A 51 10.99 -20.22 11.47
N ARG A 52 10.17 -20.26 12.53
CA ARG A 52 10.60 -20.72 13.87
C ARG A 52 9.94 -22.00 14.38
N GLY A 53 8.87 -22.44 13.71
CA GLY A 53 7.97 -23.45 14.23
C GLY A 53 6.94 -22.87 15.21
N ALA A 54 5.81 -23.57 15.31
CA ALA A 54 4.77 -23.29 16.30
C ALA A 54 5.04 -24.09 17.58
N GLY A 55 4.76 -23.47 18.73
CA GLY A 55 4.71 -24.16 20.01
C GLY A 55 3.51 -25.12 20.10
N ALA A 56 3.40 -25.83 21.21
CA ALA A 56 2.27 -26.68 21.54
C ALA A 56 1.58 -26.16 22.81
N PRO A 57 0.32 -25.70 22.75
CA PRO A 57 -0.51 -25.56 21.55
C PRO A 57 -0.01 -24.47 20.59
N PRO A 58 -0.37 -24.54 19.29
CA PRO A 58 0.00 -23.51 18.33
C PRO A 58 -0.71 -22.19 18.64
N PRO A 59 -0.06 -21.03 18.38
CA PRO A 59 -0.70 -19.73 18.56
C PRO A 59 -1.90 -19.55 17.62
N ASP A 60 -2.99 -19.01 18.16
CA ASP A 60 -4.11 -18.54 17.36
C ASP A 60 -3.81 -17.14 16.81
N VAL A 61 -3.37 -17.09 15.55
CA VAL A 61 -3.00 -15.84 14.87
C VAL A 61 -4.19 -14.91 14.70
N ASP A 62 -5.38 -15.45 14.41
CA ASP A 62 -6.57 -14.65 14.18
C ASP A 62 -7.08 -14.01 15.46
N ALA A 63 -7.02 -14.73 16.58
CA ALA A 63 -7.31 -14.16 17.91
C ALA A 63 -6.34 -13.01 18.24
N ILE A 64 -5.03 -13.19 17.97
CA ILE A 64 -4.03 -12.14 18.22
C ILE A 64 -4.29 -10.91 17.36
N VAL A 65 -4.52 -11.08 16.05
CA VAL A 65 -4.79 -9.96 15.13
C VAL A 65 -6.08 -9.23 15.54
N SER A 66 -7.13 -9.98 15.88
CA SER A 66 -8.41 -9.42 16.34
C SER A 66 -8.22 -8.61 17.63
N ARG A 67 -7.40 -9.11 18.56
CA ARG A 67 -7.04 -8.38 19.79
C ARG A 67 -6.29 -7.09 19.48
N MET A 68 -5.34 -7.10 18.55
CA MET A 68 -4.60 -5.89 18.16
C MET A 68 -5.53 -4.85 17.53
N ALA A 69 -6.50 -5.28 16.73
CA ALA A 69 -7.52 -4.39 16.16
C ALA A 69 -8.47 -3.84 17.23
N ALA A 70 -8.98 -4.70 18.13
CA ALA A 70 -9.88 -4.30 19.21
C ALA A 70 -9.23 -3.30 20.19
N LEU A 71 -7.92 -3.38 20.39
CA LEU A 71 -7.14 -2.43 21.19
C LEU A 71 -6.76 -1.15 20.42
N GLY A 72 -7.14 -1.03 19.14
CA GLY A 72 -6.87 0.15 18.31
C GLY A 72 -5.45 0.23 17.76
N TYR A 73 -4.63 -0.83 17.88
CA TYR A 73 -3.28 -0.84 17.29
C TYR A 73 -3.30 -1.03 15.77
N VAL A 74 -4.38 -1.59 15.24
CA VAL A 74 -4.59 -1.79 13.80
C VAL A 74 -5.99 -1.29 13.46
N ASP A 75 -6.06 -0.34 12.54
CA ASP A 75 -7.30 0.22 12.01
C ASP A 75 -7.17 0.28 10.48
N ASP A 76 -7.81 -0.67 9.82
CA ASP A 76 -7.72 -0.83 8.37
C ASP A 76 -8.45 0.30 7.63
N ALA A 77 -9.54 0.84 8.17
CA ALA A 77 -10.28 1.96 7.58
C ALA A 77 -9.44 3.25 7.63
N SER A 78 -8.85 3.56 8.80
CA SER A 78 -7.93 4.69 8.94
C SER A 78 -6.69 4.53 8.06
N PHE A 79 -6.14 3.31 7.99
CA PHE A 79 -5.03 3.00 7.09
C PHE A 79 -5.44 3.22 5.62
N ALA A 80 -6.63 2.78 5.21
CA ALA A 80 -7.15 2.91 3.85
C ALA A 80 -7.28 4.39 3.45
N ALA A 81 -7.92 5.20 4.29
CA ALA A 81 -8.10 6.62 4.06
C ALA A 81 -6.76 7.35 3.92
N ALA A 82 -5.82 7.13 4.84
CA ALA A 82 -4.49 7.74 4.79
C ALA A 82 -3.69 7.31 3.55
N ARG A 83 -3.75 6.02 3.21
CA ARG A 83 -3.08 5.44 2.04
C ARG A 83 -3.65 6.02 0.74
N ALA A 84 -4.97 6.11 0.63
CA ALA A 84 -5.68 6.67 -0.52
C ALA A 84 -5.31 8.15 -0.71
N ALA A 85 -5.47 8.97 0.33
CA ALA A 85 -5.13 10.38 0.29
C ALA A 85 -3.65 10.62 -0.10
N GLY A 86 -2.73 9.82 0.43
CA GLY A 86 -1.30 9.90 0.07
C GLY A 86 -1.00 9.56 -1.39
N LEU A 87 -1.66 8.55 -1.96
CA LEU A 87 -1.53 8.20 -3.38
C LEU A 87 -2.20 9.23 -4.29
N GLN A 88 -3.34 9.76 -3.86
CA GLN A 88 -4.08 10.79 -4.58
C GLN A 88 -3.26 12.08 -4.72
N ARG A 89 -2.63 12.56 -3.63
CA ARG A 89 -1.69 13.70 -3.68
C ARG A 89 -0.51 13.46 -4.62
N ARG A 90 -0.13 12.19 -4.82
CA ARG A 90 0.89 11.78 -5.80
C ARG A 90 0.32 11.61 -7.21
N GLY A 91 -0.93 11.97 -7.46
CA GLY A 91 -1.58 11.92 -8.77
C GLY A 91 -1.90 10.50 -9.26
N TYR A 92 -2.12 9.55 -8.36
CA TYR A 92 -2.64 8.24 -8.76
C TYR A 92 -4.17 8.28 -8.74
N GLY A 93 -4.80 7.69 -9.76
CA GLY A 93 -6.26 7.64 -9.86
C GLY A 93 -6.87 6.46 -9.12
N ALA A 94 -8.20 6.48 -8.99
CA ALA A 94 -9.01 5.53 -8.22
C ALA A 94 -8.63 4.06 -8.44
N ARG A 95 -8.45 3.65 -9.71
CA ARG A 95 -8.12 2.26 -10.04
C ARG A 95 -6.78 1.82 -9.44
N ARG A 96 -5.77 2.72 -9.43
CA ARG A 96 -4.45 2.42 -8.87
C ARG A 96 -4.46 2.46 -7.35
N ILE A 97 -5.26 3.36 -6.77
CA ILE A 97 -5.48 3.41 -5.32
C ILE A 97 -6.13 2.11 -4.85
N GLY A 98 -7.24 1.70 -5.46
CA GLY A 98 -7.94 0.44 -5.11
C GLY A 98 -7.05 -0.79 -5.23
N GLN A 99 -6.19 -0.87 -6.25
CA GLN A 99 -5.18 -1.94 -6.33
C GLN A 99 -4.21 -1.93 -5.15
N ALA A 100 -3.79 -0.75 -4.70
CA ALA A 100 -2.86 -0.63 -3.58
C ALA A 100 -3.52 -0.99 -2.24
N LEU A 101 -4.82 -0.70 -2.08
CA LEU A 101 -5.61 -1.10 -0.91
C LEU A 101 -5.84 -2.61 -0.87
N ARG A 102 -6.26 -3.22 -1.99
CA ARG A 102 -6.37 -4.69 -2.10
C ARG A 102 -5.03 -5.40 -1.88
N GLY A 103 -3.94 -4.85 -2.40
CA GLY A 103 -2.59 -5.36 -2.12
C GLY A 103 -2.11 -5.15 -0.68
N ALA A 104 -2.84 -4.37 0.13
CA ALA A 104 -2.66 -4.30 1.57
C ALA A 104 -3.63 -5.22 2.34
N GLY A 105 -4.46 -5.99 1.63
CA GLY A 105 -5.46 -6.90 2.21
C GLY A 105 -6.63 -6.18 2.86
N ILE A 106 -6.94 -4.97 2.38
CA ILE A 106 -8.11 -4.19 2.81
C ILE A 106 -9.29 -4.66 1.96
N ASP A 107 -10.38 -5.06 2.64
CA ASP A 107 -11.62 -5.47 2.00
C ASP A 107 -12.44 -4.26 1.52
N GLU A 108 -13.59 -4.52 0.91
CA GLU A 108 -14.45 -3.48 0.35
C GLU A 108 -15.12 -2.64 1.44
N GLU A 109 -15.45 -3.24 2.58
CA GLU A 109 -16.09 -2.57 3.72
C GLU A 109 -15.14 -1.54 4.35
N ASP A 110 -13.90 -1.93 4.63
CA ASP A 110 -12.88 -1.01 5.17
C ASP A 110 -12.46 0.05 4.13
N ALA A 111 -12.50 -0.31 2.84
CA ALA A 111 -12.18 0.63 1.78
C ALA A 111 -13.29 1.66 1.53
N ALA A 112 -14.50 1.44 2.04
CA ALA A 112 -15.66 2.33 1.86
C ALA A 112 -15.35 3.75 2.34
N ALA A 113 -14.72 3.88 3.52
CA ALA A 113 -14.34 5.17 4.09
C ALA A 113 -13.35 5.97 3.22
N ALA A 114 -12.63 5.30 2.32
CA ALA A 114 -11.73 5.94 1.39
C ALA A 114 -12.39 6.31 0.04
N GLN A 115 -13.54 5.72 -0.31
CA GLN A 115 -14.13 5.86 -1.65
C GLN A 115 -14.56 7.30 -1.96
N ASP A 116 -15.20 7.98 -1.01
CA ASP A 116 -15.70 9.34 -1.23
C ASP A 116 -14.54 10.29 -1.54
N GLY A 117 -13.49 10.27 -0.72
CA GLY A 117 -12.30 11.07 -0.96
C GLY A 117 -11.55 10.72 -2.25
N ILE A 118 -11.60 9.45 -2.68
CA ILE A 118 -11.04 8.99 -3.96
C ILE A 118 -11.83 9.56 -5.14
N SER A 119 -13.16 9.54 -5.05
CA SER A 119 -14.06 10.05 -6.07
C SER A 119 -13.93 11.56 -6.21
N GLU A 120 -14.04 12.28 -5.08
CA GLU A 120 -14.02 13.74 -5.04
C GLU A 120 -12.72 14.34 -5.58
N GLY A 121 -11.57 13.73 -5.24
CA GLY A 121 -10.26 14.23 -5.66
C GLY A 121 -9.67 13.57 -6.91
N GLY A 122 -10.45 12.76 -7.63
CA GLY A 122 -9.99 12.05 -8.83
C GLY A 122 -9.49 13.01 -9.92
N TRP A 123 -10.23 14.10 -10.16
CA TRP A 123 -9.84 15.13 -11.13
C TRP A 123 -8.53 15.81 -10.75
N ASP A 124 -8.40 16.25 -9.50
CA ASP A 124 -7.20 16.92 -9.00
C ASP A 124 -5.97 16.00 -9.07
N ALA A 125 -6.16 14.70 -8.82
CA ALA A 125 -5.11 13.70 -8.96
C ALA A 125 -4.66 13.57 -10.43
N ALA A 126 -5.59 13.59 -11.37
CA ALA A 126 -5.29 13.53 -12.81
C ALA A 126 -4.51 14.77 -13.26
N ILE A 127 -4.92 15.96 -12.80
CA ILE A 127 -4.21 17.21 -13.04
C ILE A 127 -2.80 17.19 -12.41
N ALA A 128 -2.67 16.74 -11.17
CA ALA A 128 -1.37 16.63 -10.49
C ALA A 128 -0.42 15.66 -11.23
N PHE A 129 -0.94 14.55 -11.73
CA PHE A 129 -0.18 13.62 -12.56
C PHE A 129 0.27 14.26 -13.87
N ALA A 130 -0.65 14.92 -14.58
CA ALA A 130 -0.39 15.58 -15.85
C ALA A 130 0.67 16.67 -15.71
N ARG A 131 0.58 17.49 -14.65
CA ARG A 131 1.57 18.52 -14.33
C ARG A 131 2.95 17.93 -14.11
N ARG A 132 3.07 16.90 -13.25
CA ARG A 132 4.36 16.23 -12.98
C ARG A 132 4.97 15.62 -14.25
N ARG A 133 4.13 15.14 -15.18
CA ARG A 133 4.57 14.47 -16.41
C ARG A 133 4.62 15.38 -17.63
N ARG A 134 4.33 16.68 -17.48
CA ARG A 134 4.26 17.68 -18.56
C ARG A 134 3.37 17.25 -19.72
N ILE A 135 2.16 16.81 -19.39
CA ILE A 135 1.16 16.32 -20.35
C ILE A 135 0.10 17.41 -20.58
N GLY A 136 -0.35 17.56 -21.83
CA GLY A 136 -1.50 18.37 -22.20
C GLY A 136 -1.33 19.83 -21.79
N PRO A 137 -2.13 20.37 -20.85
CA PRO A 137 -2.04 21.76 -20.39
C PRO A 137 -0.66 22.16 -19.87
N PHE A 138 0.12 21.16 -19.43
CA PHE A 138 1.43 21.35 -18.81
C PHE A 138 2.60 20.98 -19.74
N ALA A 139 2.32 20.64 -21.00
CA ALA A 139 3.35 20.40 -22.01
C ALA A 139 4.00 21.72 -22.46
N ALA A 140 5.25 21.65 -22.93
CA ALA A 140 5.95 22.83 -23.45
C ALA A 140 5.46 23.24 -24.85
N ALA A 141 4.96 22.29 -25.62
CA ALA A 141 4.46 22.49 -26.98
C ALA A 141 3.29 21.52 -27.26
N PRO A 142 2.48 21.78 -28.29
CA PRO A 142 1.43 20.85 -28.70
C PRO A 142 1.99 19.45 -28.98
N ALA A 143 1.37 18.43 -28.39
CA ALA A 143 1.78 17.04 -28.57
C ALA A 143 1.26 16.47 -29.90
N ASP A 144 2.12 15.78 -30.63
CA ASP A 144 1.72 15.03 -31.82
C ASP A 144 0.79 13.83 -31.46
N PRO A 145 0.15 13.17 -32.45
CA PRO A 145 -0.77 12.05 -32.18
C PRO A 145 -0.15 10.88 -31.41
N ASP A 146 1.13 10.58 -31.61
CA ASP A 146 1.84 9.49 -30.95
C ASP A 146 2.21 9.87 -29.50
N GLN A 147 2.69 11.08 -29.27
CA GLN A 147 2.90 11.64 -27.93
C GLN A 147 1.59 11.65 -27.12
N ARG A 148 0.48 12.06 -27.73
CA ARG A 148 -0.86 12.02 -27.10
C ARG A 148 -1.26 10.60 -26.74
N ARG A 149 -1.10 9.63 -27.64
CA ARG A 149 -1.39 8.21 -27.35
C ARG A 149 -0.53 7.68 -26.20
N ARG A 150 0.76 7.99 -26.15
CA ARG A 150 1.65 7.60 -25.04
C ARG A 150 1.20 8.22 -23.71
N ALA A 151 0.83 9.51 -23.73
CA ALA A 151 0.36 10.23 -22.55
C ALA A 151 -0.96 9.66 -22.02
N LEU A 152 -1.90 9.33 -22.92
CA LEU A 152 -3.15 8.65 -22.59
C LEU A 152 -2.87 7.31 -21.86
N GLY A 153 -2.00 6.48 -22.43
CA GLY A 153 -1.59 5.22 -21.80
C GLY A 153 -0.92 5.42 -20.43
N ALA A 154 -0.16 6.49 -20.25
CA ALA A 154 0.46 6.81 -18.96
C ALA A 154 -0.58 7.18 -17.89
N LEU A 155 -1.57 8.02 -18.21
CA LEU A 155 -2.67 8.39 -17.30
C LEU A 155 -3.52 7.16 -16.95
N MET A 156 -3.87 6.34 -17.94
CA MET A 156 -4.62 5.11 -17.69
C MET A 156 -3.86 4.15 -16.78
N ARG A 157 -2.56 3.94 -17.01
CA ARG A 157 -1.70 3.11 -16.11
C ARG A 157 -1.56 3.70 -14.72
N ALA A 158 -1.63 5.03 -14.57
CA ALA A 158 -1.67 5.71 -13.29
C ALA A 158 -3.02 5.58 -12.55
N GLY A 159 -4.05 5.02 -13.22
CA GLY A 159 -5.32 4.66 -12.61
C GLY A 159 -6.47 5.63 -12.86
N HIS A 160 -6.28 6.60 -13.78
CA HIS A 160 -7.28 7.59 -14.14
C HIS A 160 -8.32 7.04 -15.11
N SER A 161 -9.52 7.63 -15.10
CA SER A 161 -10.59 7.28 -16.03
C SER A 161 -10.18 7.61 -17.47
N LEU A 162 -10.77 6.92 -18.45
CA LEU A 162 -10.55 7.22 -19.86
C LEU A 162 -11.05 8.63 -20.21
N ALA A 163 -12.14 9.08 -19.59
CA ALA A 163 -12.73 10.40 -19.82
C ALA A 163 -11.77 11.51 -19.40
N ASP A 164 -11.28 11.49 -18.15
CA ASP A 164 -10.34 12.49 -17.65
C ASP A 164 -9.04 12.48 -18.43
N ALA A 165 -8.53 11.27 -18.73
CA ALA A 165 -7.30 11.12 -19.46
C ALA A 165 -7.39 11.69 -20.89
N ARG A 166 -8.50 11.44 -21.60
CA ARG A 166 -8.76 12.01 -22.92
C ARG A 166 -8.89 13.53 -22.86
N ARG A 167 -9.61 14.06 -21.87
CA ARG A 167 -9.80 15.51 -21.70
C ARG A 167 -8.45 16.20 -21.51
N ILE A 168 -7.63 15.71 -20.59
CA ILE A 168 -6.30 16.26 -20.32
C ILE A 168 -5.38 16.17 -21.54
N VAL A 169 -5.31 15.02 -22.21
CA VAL A 169 -4.39 14.81 -23.35
C VAL A 169 -4.80 15.62 -24.59
N SER A 170 -6.05 16.06 -24.66
CA SER A 170 -6.57 16.87 -25.78
C SER A 170 -6.44 18.36 -25.54
N ALA A 171 -6.23 18.79 -24.30
CA ALA A 171 -6.09 20.19 -23.96
C ALA A 171 -4.76 20.77 -24.48
N PRO A 172 -4.77 21.97 -25.09
CA PRO A 172 -3.55 22.62 -25.55
C PRO A 172 -2.70 23.09 -24.36
N PRO A 173 -1.38 23.26 -24.56
CA PRO A 173 -0.50 23.88 -23.56
C PRO A 173 -1.08 25.18 -23.00
N GLY A 174 -1.00 25.37 -21.69
CA GLY A 174 -1.49 26.55 -20.98
C GLY A 174 -2.99 26.56 -20.69
N THR A 175 -3.79 25.66 -21.26
CA THR A 175 -5.25 25.63 -21.04
C THR A 175 -5.64 24.45 -20.17
N ILE A 176 -5.92 24.68 -18.89
CA ILE A 176 -6.40 23.63 -17.99
C ILE A 176 -7.88 23.40 -18.31
N PRO A 177 -8.30 22.19 -18.73
CA PRO A 177 -9.71 21.91 -18.99
C PRO A 177 -10.50 21.92 -17.68
N GLU A 178 -11.79 22.23 -17.76
CA GLU A 178 -12.69 22.18 -16.60
C GLU A 178 -13.00 20.72 -16.21
N ARG A 179 -13.36 20.54 -14.94
CA ARG A 179 -13.96 19.29 -14.45
C ARG A 179 -15.42 19.30 -14.89
N ASP A 180 -15.82 18.36 -15.75
CA ASP A 180 -17.26 18.12 -15.94
C ASP A 180 -17.81 17.48 -14.67
N GLY A 181 -19.01 17.94 -14.27
CA GLY A 181 -19.74 17.48 -13.08
C GLY A 181 -20.01 15.99 -13.06
#